data_AF-A0A959BC35-F1
#
_entry.id   AF-A0A959BC35-F1
#
_cell.length_a   1.000
_cell.length_b   1.000
_cell.length_c   1.000
_cell.angle_alpha   90.00
_cell.angle_beta   90.00
_cell.angle_gamma   90.00
#
_symmetry.space_group_name_H-M   'P 1'
#
loop_
_entity.id
_entity.type
_entity.pdbx_description
1 polymer ?
#
loop_
_entity_poly.entity_id
_entity_poly.type
_entity_poly.pdbx_seq_one_letter_code
_entity_poly.pdbx_strand_id
1 'polypeptide(L)'
;MVKAVAREKSLPFQPYLNPYDGAGKKEYDANPIFDAYFPTLQKAVRIIQDTPEEGAPDITAWINYFEIEDDQPETPELVIAIALSQDSAETARELLRKWLLEGLSKENMEKAFEGVVKR
;
A
#
# COMPACT_ATOMS: atom_id res chain seq x y z
N MET A 1 -5.72 -6.16 -7.76
CA MET A 1 -4.94 -6.88 -6.73
C MET A 1 -5.49 -6.67 -5.32
N VAL A 2 -5.41 -5.46 -4.75
CA VAL A 2 -5.87 -5.20 -3.36
C VAL A 2 -7.32 -5.63 -3.10
N LYS A 3 -8.24 -5.25 -3.99
CA LYS A 3 -9.66 -5.66 -3.90
C LYS A 3 -9.85 -7.18 -3.84
N ALA A 4 -8.97 -7.95 -4.50
CA ALA A 4 -9.06 -9.41 -4.48
C ALA A 4 -8.62 -9.95 -3.11
N VAL A 5 -7.50 -9.47 -2.57
CA VAL A 5 -7.01 -9.86 -1.22
C VAL A 5 -8.01 -9.46 -0.14
N ALA A 6 -8.57 -8.25 -0.20
CA ALA A 6 -9.58 -7.79 0.76
C ALA A 6 -10.84 -8.67 0.79
N ARG A 7 -11.29 -9.16 -0.38
CA ARG A 7 -12.46 -10.04 -0.50
C ARG A 7 -12.28 -11.39 0.18
N GLU A 8 -11.05 -11.88 0.31
CA GLU A 8 -10.78 -13.18 0.97
C GLU A 8 -11.24 -13.22 2.43
N LYS A 9 -11.20 -12.08 3.12
CA LYS A 9 -11.71 -11.93 4.50
C LYS A 9 -12.87 -10.95 4.61
N SER A 10 -13.50 -10.58 3.48
CA SER A 10 -14.59 -9.58 3.44
C SER A 10 -14.23 -8.28 4.16
N LEU A 11 -12.98 -7.81 4.00
CA LEU A 11 -12.48 -6.61 4.67
C LEU A 11 -13.07 -5.36 3.99
N PRO A 12 -13.88 -4.55 4.71
CA PRO A 12 -14.32 -3.26 4.19
C PRO A 12 -13.13 -2.30 4.13
N PHE A 13 -13.10 -1.47 3.09
CA PHE A 13 -12.10 -0.43 2.95
C PHE A 13 -12.68 0.78 2.24
N GLN A 14 -12.06 1.93 2.45
CA GLN A 14 -12.42 3.20 1.82
C GLN A 14 -11.15 3.92 1.36
N PRO A 15 -11.18 4.65 0.23
CA PRO A 15 -10.10 5.58 -0.08
C PRO A 15 -10.01 6.64 1.03
N TYR A 16 -8.81 7.10 1.30
CA TYR A 16 -8.54 8.11 2.33
C TYR A 16 -7.85 9.36 1.77
N LEU A 17 -7.29 9.31 0.56
CA LEU A 17 -6.74 10.50 -0.09
C LEU A 17 -7.81 11.25 -0.86
N ASN A 18 -7.87 12.56 -0.68
CA ASN A 18 -8.67 13.45 -1.53
C ASN A 18 -7.85 13.81 -2.78
N PRO A 19 -8.27 13.42 -3.99
CA PRO A 19 -7.49 13.70 -5.19
C PRO A 19 -7.61 15.15 -5.69
N TYR A 20 -8.38 16.00 -5.00
CA TYR A 20 -8.67 17.38 -5.38
C TYR A 20 -8.13 18.38 -4.36
N ASP A 21 -7.61 19.50 -4.86
CA ASP A 21 -7.22 20.64 -4.05
C ASP A 21 -8.43 21.41 -3.50
N GLY A 22 -8.18 22.45 -2.69
CA GLY A 22 -9.22 23.32 -2.13
C GLY A 22 -10.04 24.11 -3.16
N ALA A 23 -9.62 24.13 -4.43
CA ALA A 23 -10.34 24.74 -5.55
C ALA A 23 -11.10 23.68 -6.40
N GLY A 24 -11.06 22.40 -6.02
CA GLY A 24 -11.69 21.30 -6.74
C GLY A 24 -10.92 20.85 -7.99
N LYS A 25 -9.68 21.31 -8.18
CA LYS A 25 -8.81 20.86 -9.27
C LYS A 25 -8.11 19.58 -8.84
N LYS A 26 -8.04 18.60 -9.74
CA LYS A 26 -7.31 17.36 -9.50
C LYS A 26 -5.82 17.68 -9.31
N GLU A 27 -5.29 17.36 -8.13
CA GLU A 27 -3.92 17.71 -7.73
C GLU A 27 -2.93 16.59 -8.05
N TYR A 28 -3.36 15.33 -8.02
CA TYR A 28 -2.49 14.18 -8.24
C TYR A 28 -2.48 13.74 -9.70
N ASP A 29 -1.27 13.58 -10.25
CA ASP A 29 -1.01 13.04 -11.59
C ASP A 29 -1.17 11.50 -11.63
N ALA A 30 -2.29 11.00 -11.08
CA ALA A 30 -2.59 9.58 -10.93
C ALA A 30 -1.62 8.77 -10.04
N ASN A 31 -0.84 9.44 -9.18
CA ASN A 31 -0.02 8.81 -8.15
C ASN A 31 -0.47 9.29 -6.75
N PRO A 32 -0.92 8.42 -5.84
CA PRO A 32 -0.96 6.95 -5.95
C PRO A 32 -2.01 6.42 -6.92
N ILE A 33 -1.75 5.24 -7.48
CA ILE A 33 -2.69 4.52 -8.33
C ILE A 33 -3.75 3.78 -7.52
N PHE A 34 -3.54 3.63 -6.22
CA PHE A 34 -4.51 3.07 -5.29
C PHE A 34 -4.19 3.48 -3.84
N ASP A 35 -5.22 3.82 -3.09
CA ASP A 35 -5.17 4.02 -1.64
C ASP A 35 -6.40 3.38 -0.98
N ALA A 36 -6.21 2.82 0.20
CA ALA A 36 -7.29 2.26 1.00
C ALA A 36 -6.93 2.24 2.48
N TYR A 37 -7.85 2.75 3.29
CA TYR A 37 -7.91 2.54 4.72
C TYR A 37 -8.87 1.39 5.03
N PHE A 38 -8.46 0.50 5.94
CA PHE A 38 -9.21 -0.67 6.41
C PHE A 38 -9.61 -0.45 7.88
N PRO A 39 -10.80 0.11 8.17
CA PRO A 39 -11.18 0.51 9.53
C PRO A 39 -11.13 -0.63 10.54
N THR A 40 -11.55 -1.83 10.13
CA THR A 40 -11.57 -3.02 11.00
C THR A 40 -10.18 -3.49 11.44
N LEU A 41 -9.13 -3.09 10.71
CA LEU A 41 -7.75 -3.45 11.00
C LEU A 41 -6.93 -2.27 11.55
N GLN A 42 -7.48 -1.05 11.50
CA GLN A 42 -6.74 0.19 11.73
C GLN A 42 -5.41 0.21 10.94
N LYS A 43 -5.48 -0.17 9.67
CA LYS A 43 -4.33 -0.26 8.75
C LYS A 43 -4.69 0.36 7.42
N ALA A 44 -3.68 0.83 6.71
CA ALA A 44 -3.84 1.35 5.36
C ALA A 44 -2.88 0.68 4.37
N VAL A 45 -3.21 0.86 3.09
CA VAL A 45 -2.40 0.46 1.94
C VAL A 45 -2.38 1.61 0.95
N ARG A 46 -1.20 1.88 0.39
CA ARG A 46 -1.02 2.77 -0.75
C ARG A 46 -0.14 2.11 -1.79
N ILE A 47 -0.55 2.18 -3.05
CA ILE A 47 0.23 1.71 -4.19
C ILE A 47 0.57 2.89 -5.09
N ILE A 48 1.87 3.08 -5.29
CA ILE A 48 2.48 4.12 -6.11
C ILE A 48 3.02 3.43 -7.37
N GLN A 49 2.75 4.01 -8.54
CA GLN A 49 3.40 3.56 -9.76
C GLN A 49 4.77 4.23 -9.87
N ASP A 50 5.80 3.43 -10.11
CA ASP A 50 7.16 3.91 -10.34
C ASP A 50 7.60 3.61 -11.78
N THR A 51 8.60 4.36 -12.24
CA THR A 51 9.21 4.11 -13.55
C THR A 51 10.23 2.97 -13.41
N PRO A 52 10.22 1.95 -14.31
CA PRO A 52 11.26 0.93 -14.29
C PRO A 52 12.65 1.57 -14.48
N GLU A 53 13.60 1.21 -13.63
CA GLU A 53 14.99 1.66 -13.70
C GLU A 53 15.93 0.46 -13.86
N GLU A 54 16.88 0.56 -14.78
CA GLU A 54 17.83 -0.53 -15.04
C GLU A 54 18.70 -0.80 -13.80
N GLY A 55 18.66 -2.04 -13.30
CA GLY A 55 19.43 -2.46 -12.13
C GLY A 55 18.76 -2.11 -10.78
N ALA A 56 17.59 -1.49 -10.79
CA ALA A 56 16.76 -1.31 -9.60
C ALA A 56 15.69 -2.43 -9.49
N PRO A 57 15.22 -2.78 -8.29
CA PRO A 57 14.10 -3.69 -8.14
C PRO A 57 12.80 -3.09 -8.72
N ASP A 58 12.01 -3.91 -9.42
CA ASP A 58 10.68 -3.54 -9.93
C ASP A 58 9.66 -3.24 -8.82
N ILE A 59 10.00 -3.51 -7.57
CA ILE A 59 9.12 -3.29 -6.42
C ILE A 59 9.92 -2.90 -5.18
N THR A 60 9.45 -1.85 -4.51
CA THR A 60 9.90 -1.48 -3.18
C THR A 60 8.69 -1.30 -2.27
N ALA A 61 8.85 -1.57 -0.98
CA ALA A 61 7.78 -1.41 -0.02
C ALA A 61 8.34 -0.97 1.34
N TRP A 62 7.57 -0.18 2.05
CA TRP A 62 7.92 0.30 3.39
C TRP A 62 6.65 0.56 4.21
N ILE A 63 6.84 0.67 5.52
CA ILE A 63 5.77 1.10 6.42
C ILE A 63 5.88 2.60 6.64
N ASN A 64 4.78 3.30 6.36
CA ASN A 64 4.60 4.71 6.66
C ASN A 64 3.52 4.87 7.75
N TYR A 65 3.33 6.09 8.24
CA TYR A 65 2.30 6.46 9.20
C TYR A 65 1.59 7.72 8.74
N PHE A 66 0.29 7.81 9.01
CA PHE A 66 -0.47 9.04 8.80
C PHE A 66 -1.64 9.13 9.78
N GLU A 67 -2.10 10.35 10.00
CA GLU A 67 -3.30 10.64 10.80
C GLU A 67 -4.49 10.76 9.86
N ILE A 68 -5.59 10.06 10.17
CA ILE A 68 -6.83 10.14 9.39
C ILE A 68 -7.62 11.39 9.78
N GLU A 69 -7.58 11.74 11.06
CA GLU A 69 -8.17 12.94 11.64
C GLU A 69 -7.19 13.48 12.68
N ASP A 70 -7.19 14.81 12.89
CA ASP A 70 -6.45 15.44 13.98
C ASP A 70 -6.83 14.77 15.31
N ASP A 71 -5.84 14.49 16.16
CA ASP A 71 -5.96 13.83 17.48
C ASP A 71 -6.29 12.31 17.47
N GLN A 72 -6.27 11.63 16.31
CA GLN A 72 -6.32 10.16 16.25
C GLN A 72 -4.92 9.52 16.34
N PRO A 73 -4.77 8.30 16.88
CA PRO A 73 -3.52 7.56 16.78
C PRO A 73 -3.07 7.39 15.33
N GLU A 74 -1.76 7.52 15.09
CA GLU A 74 -1.17 7.29 13.77
C GLU A 74 -1.57 5.92 13.21
N THR A 75 -2.13 5.92 12.00
CA THR A 75 -2.50 4.72 11.28
C THR A 75 -1.29 4.19 10.51
N PRO A 76 -0.85 2.95 10.76
CA PRO A 76 0.22 2.35 9.98
C PRO A 76 -0.24 2.03 8.56
N GLU A 77 0.62 2.32 7.61
CA GLU A 77 0.39 2.21 6.19
C GLU A 77 1.44 1.34 5.52
N LEU A 78 1.02 0.33 4.77
CA LEU A 78 1.89 -0.35 3.82
C LEU A 78 1.92 0.43 2.50
N VAL A 79 3.07 1.01 2.17
CA VAL A 79 3.30 1.66 0.88
C VAL A 79 4.06 0.70 -0.03
N ILE A 80 3.55 0.51 -1.25
CA ILE A 80 4.17 -0.30 -2.29
C ILE A 80 4.43 0.59 -3.51
N ALA A 81 5.69 0.81 -3.86
CA ALA A 81 6.06 1.41 -5.14
C ALA A 81 6.38 0.29 -6.14
N ILE A 82 5.78 0.34 -7.32
CA ILE A 82 5.81 -0.75 -8.29
C ILE A 82 6.07 -0.24 -9.72
N ALA A 83 7.09 -0.79 -10.35
CA ALA A 83 7.22 -0.84 -11.80
C ALA A 83 6.32 -1.97 -12.32
N LEU A 84 5.48 -1.68 -13.32
CA LEU A 84 4.44 -2.61 -13.77
C LEU A 84 5.02 -3.83 -14.49
N SER A 85 5.13 -4.95 -13.77
CA SER A 85 5.50 -6.26 -14.29
C SER A 85 4.64 -7.35 -13.63
N GLN A 86 4.68 -8.57 -14.17
CA GLN A 86 3.95 -9.69 -13.56
C GLN A 86 4.55 -10.05 -12.19
N ASP A 87 5.88 -10.08 -12.10
CA ASP A 87 6.62 -10.45 -10.89
C ASP A 87 6.37 -9.46 -9.75
N SER A 88 6.35 -8.16 -10.06
CA SER A 88 6.07 -7.13 -9.07
C SER A 88 4.62 -7.18 -8.60
N ALA A 89 3.66 -7.52 -9.48
CA ALA A 89 2.26 -7.71 -9.10
C ALA A 89 2.05 -8.96 -8.22
N GLU A 90 2.80 -10.04 -8.45
CA GLU A 90 2.75 -11.24 -7.60
C GLU A 90 3.35 -10.95 -6.22
N THR A 91 4.50 -10.27 -6.18
CA THR A 91 5.16 -9.84 -4.95
C THR A 91 4.27 -8.91 -4.13
N ALA A 92 3.68 -7.90 -4.76
CA ALA A 92 2.76 -6.99 -4.09
C ALA A 92 1.54 -7.73 -3.51
N ARG A 93 1.03 -8.76 -4.19
CA ARG A 93 -0.07 -9.58 -3.67
C ARG A 93 0.33 -10.32 -2.41
N GLU A 94 1.53 -10.89 -2.37
CA GLU A 94 2.05 -11.57 -1.18
C GLU A 94 2.18 -10.59 -0.01
N LEU A 95 2.77 -9.41 -0.24
CA LEU A 95 2.90 -8.38 0.79
C LEU A 95 1.55 -7.93 1.34
N LEU A 96 0.55 -7.75 0.46
CA LEU A 96 -0.81 -7.41 0.87
C LEU A 96 -1.46 -8.50 1.73
N ARG A 97 -1.22 -9.77 1.43
CA ARG A 97 -1.74 -10.89 2.24
C ARG A 97 -1.11 -10.89 3.62
N LYS A 98 0.22 -10.76 3.70
CA LYS A 98 0.95 -10.68 4.99
C LYS A 98 0.47 -9.50 5.83
N TRP A 99 0.24 -8.36 5.19
CA TRP A 99 -0.20 -7.14 5.86
C TRP A 99 -1.65 -7.20 6.37
N LEU A 100 -2.58 -7.57 5.48
CA LEU A 100 -4.03 -7.48 5.72
C LEU A 100 -4.61 -8.75 6.34
N LEU A 101 -4.09 -9.92 5.98
CA LEU A 101 -4.68 -11.20 6.38
C LEU A 101 -3.94 -11.85 7.54
N GLU A 102 -2.61 -11.77 7.57
CA GLU A 102 -1.78 -12.34 8.64
C GLU A 102 -1.52 -11.32 9.76
N GLY A 103 -1.73 -10.04 9.50
CA GLY A 103 -1.67 -9.00 10.53
C GLY A 103 -0.26 -8.72 11.04
N LEU A 104 0.78 -8.94 10.23
CA LEU A 104 2.17 -8.72 10.65
C LEU A 104 2.40 -7.31 11.22
N SER A 105 3.25 -7.23 12.23
CA SER A 105 3.79 -5.98 12.79
C SER A 105 4.77 -5.33 11.80
N LYS A 106 5.11 -4.05 12.03
CA LYS A 106 6.12 -3.35 11.23
C LYS A 106 7.43 -4.12 11.11
N GLU A 107 7.99 -4.57 12.24
CA GLU A 107 9.27 -5.30 12.28
C GLU A 107 9.21 -6.59 11.45
N ASN A 108 8.07 -7.28 11.48
CA ASN A 108 7.90 -8.51 10.70
C ASN A 108 7.64 -8.23 9.22
N MET A 109 7.05 -7.08 8.88
CA MET A 109 6.90 -6.64 7.50
C MET A 109 8.24 -6.26 6.87
N GLU A 110 9.13 -5.59 7.61
CA GLU A 110 10.49 -5.25 7.13
C GLU A 110 11.27 -6.51 6.74
N LYS A 111 11.25 -7.54 7.59
CA LYS A 111 11.83 -8.86 7.27
C LYS A 111 11.13 -9.53 6.08
N ALA A 112 9.81 -9.37 5.95
CA ALA A 112 9.06 -9.90 4.84
C ALA A 112 9.41 -9.20 3.52
N PHE A 113 9.77 -7.92 3.52
CA PHE A 113 10.23 -7.22 2.31
C PHE A 113 11.55 -7.80 1.80
N GLU A 114 12.53 -7.98 2.69
CA GLU A 114 13.84 -8.56 2.34
C GLU A 114 13.71 -9.97 1.76
N GLY A 115 12.76 -10.77 2.25
CA GLY A 115 12.56 -12.14 1.79
C GLY A 115 11.85 -12.28 0.43
N VAL A 116 11.14 -11.24 -0.03
CA VAL A 116 10.28 -11.32 -1.23
C VAL A 116 10.81 -10.42 -2.36
N VAL A 117 11.52 -9.33 -2.04
CA VAL A 117 12.19 -8.49 -3.04
C VAL A 117 13.45 -9.19 -3.53
N LYS A 118 13.35 -9.92 -4.64
CA LYS A 118 14.49 -10.53 -5.32
C LYS A 118 15.26 -9.42 -6.07
N ARG A 119 16.57 -9.34 -5.83
CA ARG A 119 17.50 -8.53 -6.63
C ARG A 119 17.80 -9.23 -7.95
#